data_AF-A0A9P1N4C4-F1
#
_entry.id   AF-A0A9P1N4C4-F1
#
_cell.length_a   1.000
_cell.length_b   1.000
_cell.length_c   1.000
_cell.angle_alpha   90.00
_cell.angle_beta   90.00
_cell.angle_gamma   90.00
#
_symmetry.space_group_name_H-M   'P 1'
#
loop_
_entity.id
_entity.type
_entity.pdbx_description
1 polymer ?
#
loop_
_entity_poly.entity_id
_entity_poly.type
_entity_poly.pdbx_seq_one_letter_code
_entity_poly.pdbx_strand_id
1 'polypeptide(L)'
;MLLLIIFPVLMLLSKTSANYQVLHLADFHLDLQYSKTGNNQKMCHDDGVKRNSTLGDFGDYMCDAPKPLVQHAIEESARLFPHPDLILWTGDNVPHIDGYQWDYCLDDEYSQNQTIFSSLSYKEMSWAYFGSPDFLKASLHFITIFEIPIHFLGFYFVIFRTPVKMQHVKSSMIQCCIWGVALDVALSFGMVPYLLFPTLSGQPLGILSDLGVTSRSQTILIFELLIGVGCSIIGILENRFACIKKSSNSYKNHFLIYFINGLIGNVFVYLIFTNCPEQKEARRIVLYELLPPNLPSHLYTAPIFVVSLNRFPIVLFMLGEFLGLTIQCLFFVAGTIYRLYFQKAIRIVSQNTKKMQNKFFVLICIQFLVPMIVLTFPMVYIGFSCTTMYYNQALNNLVFILFSLYGVMATISIILVHSAYRKALFSSFMNAKVQRKVAIQLSYVFSNH
;
A
#
# COMPACT_ATOMS: atom_id res chain seq x y z
N MET A 1 -6.39 17.96 4.58
CA MET A 1 -5.58 19.19 4.71
C MET A 1 -4.22 18.91 5.35
N LEU A 2 -4.11 18.09 6.41
CA LEU A 2 -2.80 17.67 6.96
C LEU A 2 -1.97 16.77 6.02
N LEU A 3 -2.60 15.89 5.25
CA LEU A 3 -1.89 15.02 4.27
C LEU A 3 -1.31 15.79 3.06
N LEU A 4 -1.87 16.95 2.72
CA LEU A 4 -1.35 17.82 1.64
C LEU A 4 -0.12 18.64 2.07
N ILE A 5 0.22 18.64 3.37
CA ILE A 5 1.38 19.35 3.91
C ILE A 5 2.55 18.39 4.16
N ILE A 6 2.27 17.12 4.47
CA ILE A 6 3.31 16.11 4.73
C ILE A 6 4.06 15.74 3.44
N PHE A 7 3.37 15.65 2.30
CA PHE A 7 3.98 15.26 1.03
C PHE A 7 4.98 16.30 0.47
N PRO A 8 4.68 17.62 0.48
CA PRO A 8 5.69 18.63 0.13
C PRO A 8 6.81 18.75 1.16
N VAL A 9 6.55 18.52 2.46
CA VAL A 9 7.59 18.58 3.51
C VAL A 9 8.58 17.42 3.40
N LEU A 10 8.13 16.22 3.03
CA LEU A 10 9.01 15.09 2.69
C LEU A 10 9.84 15.35 1.42
N MET A 11 9.27 16.03 0.42
CA MET A 11 9.99 16.47 -0.79
C MET A 11 10.97 17.62 -0.51
N LEU A 12 10.70 18.48 0.48
CA LEU A 12 11.60 19.57 0.90
C LEU A 12 12.75 19.08 1.78
N LEU A 13 12.59 17.95 2.47
CA LEU A 13 13.65 17.29 3.24
C LEU A 13 14.63 16.50 2.36
N SER A 14 14.36 16.30 1.06
CA SER A 14 15.25 15.57 0.15
C SER A 14 16.30 16.45 -0.55
N LYS A 15 16.44 17.73 -0.18
CA LYS A 15 17.52 18.58 -0.67
C LYS A 15 18.73 18.51 0.26
N THR A 16 19.54 17.49 0.06
CA THR A 16 20.98 17.59 0.28
C THR A 16 21.64 17.25 -1.05
N SER A 17 22.32 18.23 -1.64
CA SER A 17 23.26 18.00 -2.73
C SER A 17 24.39 17.11 -2.20
N ALA A 18 24.20 15.80 -2.28
CA ALA A 18 25.29 14.87 -2.20
C ALA A 18 26.02 14.92 -3.55
N ASN A 19 27.34 15.05 -3.54
CA ASN A 19 28.14 14.86 -4.74
C ASN A 19 27.88 13.43 -5.24
N TYR A 20 27.27 13.30 -6.41
CA TYR A 20 26.92 12.01 -6.99
C TYR A 20 28.21 11.28 -7.39
N GLN A 21 28.47 10.13 -6.77
CA GLN A 21 29.68 9.33 -7.02
C GLN A 21 29.34 8.13 -7.89
N VAL A 22 29.95 8.07 -9.07
CA VAL A 22 29.84 6.92 -9.99
C VAL A 22 31.13 6.11 -9.91
N LEU A 23 31.00 4.84 -9.55
CA LEU A 23 32.09 3.87 -9.61
C LEU A 23 31.97 3.10 -10.93
N HIS A 24 32.95 3.24 -11.82
CA HIS A 24 32.99 2.54 -13.09
C HIS A 24 34.06 1.45 -13.05
N LEU A 25 33.64 0.21 -13.25
CA LEU A 25 34.46 -0.98 -13.36
C LEU A 25 34.39 -1.49 -14.81
N ALA A 26 35.50 -1.96 -15.36
CA ALA A 26 35.54 -2.50 -16.72
C ALA A 26 36.67 -3.52 -16.91
N ASP A 27 36.51 -4.38 -17.92
CA ASP A 27 37.53 -5.25 -18.53
C ASP A 27 38.28 -6.14 -17.52
N PHE A 28 37.55 -6.85 -16.65
CA PHE A 28 38.17 -7.68 -15.62
C PHE A 28 38.88 -8.91 -16.17
N HIS A 29 38.42 -9.48 -17.29
CA HIS A 29 38.93 -10.71 -17.90
C HIS A 29 39.25 -11.80 -16.86
N LEU A 30 38.25 -12.24 -16.10
CA LEU A 30 38.48 -13.21 -15.04
C LEU A 30 38.76 -14.61 -15.63
N ASP A 31 39.96 -15.13 -15.40
CA ASP A 31 40.34 -16.49 -15.77
C ASP A 31 40.17 -17.45 -14.58
N LEU A 32 39.11 -18.26 -14.63
CA LEU A 32 38.82 -19.28 -13.62
C LEU A 32 39.81 -20.45 -13.64
N GLN A 33 40.54 -20.64 -14.74
CA GLN A 33 41.49 -21.74 -14.96
C GLN A 33 42.95 -21.32 -14.77
N TYR A 34 43.20 -20.06 -14.40
CA TYR A 34 44.53 -19.57 -14.09
C TYR A 34 45.21 -20.47 -13.05
N SER A 35 46.43 -20.92 -13.36
CA SER A 35 47.23 -21.72 -12.46
C SER A 35 48.63 -21.18 -12.30
N LYS A 36 49.12 -21.15 -11.06
CA LYS A 36 50.51 -20.78 -10.74
C LYS A 36 51.53 -21.74 -11.35
N THR A 37 51.14 -22.98 -11.67
CA THR A 37 51.97 -23.97 -12.36
C THR A 37 51.82 -23.93 -13.89
N GLY A 38 50.95 -23.06 -14.39
CA GLY A 38 50.60 -22.95 -15.80
C GLY A 38 51.70 -22.34 -16.67
N ASN A 39 51.35 -22.14 -17.94
CA ASN A 39 52.27 -21.66 -18.96
C ASN A 39 51.91 -20.24 -19.43
N ASN A 40 52.75 -19.24 -19.15
CA ASN A 40 52.49 -17.86 -19.57
C ASN A 40 52.58 -17.62 -21.09
N GLN A 41 52.98 -18.61 -21.88
CA GLN A 41 52.88 -18.56 -23.35
C GLN A 41 51.67 -19.32 -23.89
N LYS A 42 50.89 -19.97 -23.00
CA LYS A 42 49.71 -20.78 -23.36
C LYS A 42 48.63 -20.61 -22.30
N MET A 43 47.98 -19.45 -22.31
CA MET A 43 46.78 -19.12 -21.53
C MET A 43 46.94 -19.18 -20.01
N CYS A 44 48.13 -19.50 -19.49
CA CYS A 44 48.43 -19.59 -18.07
C CYS A 44 47.67 -20.69 -17.32
N HIS A 45 47.15 -21.66 -18.08
CA HIS A 45 46.49 -22.85 -17.56
C HIS A 45 47.51 -23.95 -17.28
N ASP A 46 47.16 -24.85 -16.37
CA ASP A 46 47.98 -26.02 -16.08
C ASP A 46 47.92 -27.02 -17.24
N ASP A 47 49.07 -27.31 -17.86
CA ASP A 47 49.23 -28.30 -18.93
C ASP A 47 49.91 -29.59 -18.45
N GLY A 48 50.07 -29.77 -17.14
CA GLY A 48 50.69 -30.95 -16.52
C GLY A 48 52.21 -31.00 -16.64
N VAL A 49 52.84 -29.98 -17.24
CA VAL A 49 54.30 -29.90 -17.39
C VAL A 49 54.92 -29.21 -16.17
N LYS A 50 55.81 -29.91 -15.47
CA LYS A 50 56.56 -29.30 -14.35
C LYS A 50 57.54 -28.26 -14.87
N ARG A 51 57.38 -27.02 -14.42
CA ARG A 51 58.25 -25.88 -14.73
C ARG A 51 59.12 -25.51 -13.54
N ASN A 52 60.28 -24.92 -13.81
CA ASN A 52 61.23 -24.47 -12.79
C ASN A 52 60.83 -23.14 -12.12
N SER A 53 59.85 -22.42 -12.70
CA SER A 53 59.31 -21.17 -12.19
C SER A 53 57.79 -21.22 -12.16
N THR A 54 57.18 -20.62 -11.14
CA THR A 54 55.73 -20.48 -11.00
C THR A 54 55.28 -19.06 -11.34
N LEU A 55 54.06 -18.93 -11.85
CA LEU A 55 53.41 -17.64 -12.05
C LEU A 55 53.00 -17.02 -10.70
N GLY A 56 52.70 -15.72 -10.71
CA GLY A 56 52.39 -14.95 -9.52
C GLY A 56 51.01 -15.24 -8.91
N ASP A 57 50.86 -14.92 -7.63
CA ASP A 57 49.59 -15.12 -6.91
C ASP A 57 48.44 -14.23 -7.41
N PHE A 58 48.80 -13.11 -8.03
CA PHE A 58 47.88 -12.12 -8.58
C PHE A 58 48.03 -11.98 -10.10
N GLY A 59 48.61 -12.98 -10.76
CA GLY A 59 48.70 -13.01 -12.23
C GLY A 59 50.12 -12.90 -12.75
N ASP A 60 50.21 -12.86 -14.07
CA ASP A 60 51.42 -12.58 -14.86
C ASP A 60 51.00 -11.72 -16.06
N TYR A 61 51.90 -10.91 -16.59
CA TYR A 61 51.60 -9.92 -17.63
C TYR A 61 50.99 -10.52 -18.90
N MET A 62 51.33 -11.77 -19.22
CA MET A 62 50.83 -12.46 -20.42
C MET A 62 49.53 -13.23 -20.18
N CYS A 63 48.88 -13.04 -19.03
CA CYS A 63 47.70 -13.78 -18.60
C CYS A 63 46.51 -12.86 -18.39
N ASP A 64 45.31 -13.42 -18.53
CA ASP A 64 44.09 -12.84 -17.99
C ASP A 64 44.06 -12.91 -16.45
N ALA A 65 43.17 -12.14 -15.83
CA ALA A 65 43.21 -11.86 -14.41
C ALA A 65 42.78 -13.08 -13.58
N PRO A 66 43.58 -13.55 -12.61
CA PRO A 66 43.12 -14.58 -11.71
C PRO A 66 42.14 -14.03 -10.67
N LYS A 67 41.29 -14.90 -10.14
CA LYS A 67 40.29 -14.55 -9.12
C LYS A 67 40.82 -13.69 -7.95
N PRO A 68 42.00 -13.97 -7.35
CA PRO A 68 42.53 -13.13 -6.26
C PRO A 68 42.80 -11.68 -6.67
N LEU A 69 43.19 -11.42 -7.92
CA LEU A 69 43.43 -10.07 -8.42
C LEU A 69 42.12 -9.29 -8.56
N VAL A 70 41.11 -9.88 -9.21
CA VAL A 70 39.79 -9.27 -9.37
C VAL A 70 39.15 -9.00 -8.02
N GLN A 71 39.22 -9.97 -7.10
CA GLN A 71 38.69 -9.81 -5.75
C GLN A 71 39.39 -8.65 -5.01
N HIS A 72 40.72 -8.59 -5.05
CA HIS A 72 41.46 -7.51 -4.39
C HIS A 72 41.15 -6.14 -4.99
N ALA A 73 41.00 -6.04 -6.32
CA ALA A 73 40.64 -4.80 -6.99
C ALA A 73 39.25 -4.30 -6.55
N ILE A 74 38.28 -5.21 -6.41
CA ILE A 74 36.92 -4.87 -5.94
C ILE A 74 36.94 -4.46 -4.47
N GLU A 75 37.65 -5.19 -3.62
CA GLU A 75 37.79 -4.88 -2.19
C GLU A 75 38.45 -3.53 -1.95
N GLU A 76 39.53 -3.21 -2.68
CA GLU A 76 40.16 -1.89 -2.62
C GLU A 76 39.26 -0.79 -3.20
N SER A 77 38.50 -1.09 -4.24
CA SER A 77 37.48 -0.16 -4.77
C SER A 77 36.43 0.16 -3.71
N ALA A 78 35.98 -0.85 -2.96
CA ALA A 78 35.06 -0.68 -1.85
C ALA A 78 35.68 0.08 -0.67
N ARG A 79 36.98 -0.10 -0.41
CA ARG A 79 37.70 0.65 0.62
C ARG A 79 37.83 2.14 0.27
N LEU A 80 38.12 2.45 -0.99
CA LEU A 80 38.30 3.81 -1.49
C LEU A 80 36.97 4.53 -1.72
N PHE A 81 35.95 3.80 -2.19
CA PHE A 81 34.61 4.28 -2.48
C PHE A 81 33.58 3.42 -1.74
N PRO A 82 33.40 3.63 -0.42
CA PRO A 82 32.53 2.76 0.38
C PRO A 82 31.05 2.91 0.05
N HIS A 83 30.63 4.02 -0.57
CA HIS A 83 29.23 4.35 -0.84
C HIS A 83 29.02 5.02 -2.21
N PRO A 84 29.29 4.32 -3.34
CA PRO A 84 28.97 4.85 -4.65
C PRO A 84 27.45 4.94 -4.83
N ASP A 85 26.96 5.99 -5.49
CA ASP A 85 25.54 6.18 -5.80
C ASP A 85 25.12 5.36 -7.04
N LEU A 86 26.08 5.03 -7.91
CA LEU A 86 25.91 4.18 -9.09
C LEU A 86 27.18 3.39 -9.34
N ILE A 87 27.03 2.10 -9.57
CA ILE A 87 28.09 1.23 -10.08
C ILE A 87 27.77 0.95 -11.54
N LEU A 88 28.68 1.35 -12.43
CA LEU A 88 28.66 0.96 -13.83
C LEU A 88 29.69 -0.14 -14.01
N TRP A 89 29.26 -1.29 -14.52
CA TRP A 89 30.16 -2.36 -14.90
C TRP A 89 29.97 -2.63 -16.39
N THR A 90 31.03 -2.42 -17.17
CA THR A 90 30.97 -2.48 -18.64
C THR A 90 32.18 -3.24 -19.19
N GLY A 91 32.35 -3.24 -20.50
CA GLY A 91 33.56 -3.79 -21.13
C GLY A 91 33.47 -5.28 -21.45
N ASP A 92 34.56 -5.84 -21.95
CA ASP A 92 34.69 -7.27 -22.26
C ASP A 92 35.25 -8.02 -21.05
N ASN A 93 34.37 -8.58 -20.23
CA ASN A 93 34.76 -9.17 -18.93
C ASN A 93 35.14 -10.65 -19.00
N VAL A 94 34.92 -11.29 -20.16
CA VAL A 94 35.20 -12.71 -20.38
C VAL A 94 36.68 -12.88 -20.68
N PRO A 95 37.36 -13.92 -20.16
CA PRO A 95 38.76 -14.16 -20.47
C PRO A 95 38.93 -14.60 -21.94
N HIS A 96 40.06 -14.23 -22.52
CA HIS A 96 40.50 -14.63 -23.84
C HIS A 96 40.98 -16.07 -23.79
N ILE A 97 40.08 -17.05 -23.87
CA ILE A 97 40.44 -18.49 -23.90
C ILE A 97 40.00 -19.16 -25.21
N ASP A 98 40.74 -20.18 -25.65
CA ASP A 98 40.41 -20.94 -26.86
C ASP A 98 39.24 -21.91 -26.62
N GLY A 99 38.17 -21.78 -27.42
CA GLY A 99 37.12 -22.81 -27.53
C GLY A 99 36.13 -22.90 -26.35
N TYR A 100 35.68 -21.78 -25.80
CA TYR A 100 34.74 -21.77 -24.68
C TYR A 100 33.34 -22.32 -25.04
N GLN A 101 32.73 -23.02 -24.08
CA GLN A 101 31.31 -23.38 -24.06
C GLN A 101 30.53 -22.30 -23.31
N TRP A 102 29.24 -22.15 -23.62
CA TRP A 102 28.41 -21.08 -23.03
C TRP A 102 28.32 -21.16 -21.49
N ASP A 103 28.39 -22.36 -20.91
CA ASP A 103 28.36 -22.55 -19.46
C ASP A 103 29.54 -21.86 -18.74
N TYR A 104 30.72 -21.82 -19.37
CA TYR A 104 31.91 -21.20 -18.78
C TYR A 104 31.74 -19.68 -18.61
N CYS A 105 31.20 -18.99 -19.62
CA CYS A 105 30.99 -17.56 -19.54
C CYS A 105 29.88 -17.20 -18.53
N LEU A 106 28.87 -18.07 -18.37
CA LEU A 106 27.82 -17.90 -17.36
C LEU A 106 28.38 -18.04 -15.94
N ASP A 107 29.23 -19.03 -15.70
CA ASP A 107 29.88 -19.24 -14.39
C ASP A 107 30.85 -18.09 -14.05
N ASP A 108 31.58 -17.60 -15.04
CA ASP A 108 32.46 -16.45 -14.93
C ASP A 108 31.68 -15.17 -14.56
N GLU A 109 30.66 -14.82 -15.35
CA GLU A 109 29.80 -13.66 -15.11
C GLU A 109 29.12 -13.76 -13.73
N TYR A 110 28.63 -14.94 -13.34
CA TYR A 110 28.04 -15.18 -12.03
C TYR A 110 29.05 -14.97 -10.88
N SER A 111 30.26 -15.51 -11.01
CA SER A 111 31.33 -15.37 -10.01
C SER A 111 31.75 -13.91 -9.81
N GLN A 112 31.92 -13.16 -10.90
CA GLN A 112 32.24 -11.73 -10.86
C GLN A 112 31.10 -10.94 -10.22
N ASN A 113 29.87 -11.21 -10.61
CA ASN A 113 28.69 -10.53 -10.09
C ASN A 113 28.52 -10.74 -8.57
N GLN A 114 28.70 -11.97 -8.08
CA GLN A 114 28.69 -12.27 -6.64
C GLN A 114 29.80 -11.52 -5.88
N THR A 115 30.99 -11.42 -6.47
CA THR A 115 32.14 -10.74 -5.84
C THR A 115 31.89 -9.23 -5.72
N ILE A 116 31.36 -8.61 -6.78
CA ILE A 116 30.97 -7.20 -6.80
C ILE A 116 29.90 -6.92 -5.75
N PHE A 117 28.81 -7.68 -5.74
CA PHE A 117 27.67 -7.45 -4.84
C PHE A 117 27.97 -7.77 -3.37
N SER A 118 28.87 -8.71 -3.07
CA SER A 118 29.25 -9.04 -1.69
C SER A 118 30.21 -8.01 -1.09
N SER A 119 31.01 -7.33 -1.92
CA SER A 119 32.08 -6.45 -1.46
C SER A 119 31.69 -4.96 -1.45
N LEU A 120 30.82 -4.52 -2.37
CA LEU A 120 30.40 -3.12 -2.48
C LEU A 120 29.08 -2.88 -1.73
N SER A 121 29.17 -2.12 -0.63
CA SER A 121 28.00 -1.63 0.10
C SER A 121 27.36 -0.44 -0.62
N TYR A 122 26.48 -0.69 -1.59
CA TYR A 122 25.69 0.40 -2.15
C TYR A 122 24.69 0.90 -1.11
N LYS A 123 24.53 2.22 -1.01
CA LYS A 123 23.50 2.82 -0.18
C LYS A 123 22.17 2.50 -0.84
N GLU A 124 21.42 1.53 -0.31
CA GLU A 124 20.04 1.34 -0.74
C GLU A 124 19.31 2.68 -0.61
N MET A 125 18.99 3.26 -1.75
CA MET A 125 18.32 4.54 -1.87
C MET A 125 17.06 4.52 -1.00
N SER A 126 16.75 5.61 -0.30
CA SER A 126 15.61 5.71 0.64
C SER A 126 14.26 5.19 0.11
N TRP A 127 14.10 5.16 -1.21
CA TRP A 127 12.96 4.56 -1.93
C TRP A 127 12.84 3.04 -1.76
N ALA A 128 13.94 2.30 -1.59
CA ALA A 128 13.94 0.85 -1.37
C ALA A 128 13.28 0.47 -0.04
N TYR A 129 13.57 1.22 1.05
CA TYR A 129 12.93 1.00 2.35
C TYR A 129 11.41 1.20 2.27
N PHE A 130 10.94 2.24 1.58
CA PHE A 130 9.50 2.45 1.38
C PHE A 130 8.82 1.31 0.61
N GLY A 131 9.58 0.58 -0.21
CA GLY A 131 9.12 -0.64 -0.88
C GLY A 131 9.16 -1.89 0.00
N SER A 132 9.84 -1.88 1.14
CA SER A 132 10.02 -3.08 1.97
C SER A 132 8.74 -3.55 2.68
N PRO A 133 8.61 -4.86 2.96
CA PRO A 133 7.52 -5.39 3.79
C PRO A 133 7.55 -4.84 5.22
N ASP A 134 8.75 -4.60 5.78
CA ASP A 134 8.92 -4.07 7.13
C ASP A 134 8.38 -2.64 7.26
N PHE A 135 8.65 -1.78 6.27
CA PHE A 135 8.09 -0.44 6.24
C PHE A 135 6.55 -0.47 6.22
N LEU A 136 5.97 -1.30 5.34
CA LEU A 136 4.51 -1.41 5.23
C LEU A 136 3.91 -1.89 6.55
N LYS A 137 4.43 -2.99 7.11
CA LYS A 137 3.94 -3.59 8.36
C LYS A 137 4.07 -2.63 9.54
N ALA A 138 5.22 -1.98 9.70
CA ALA A 138 5.45 -1.01 10.76
C ALA A 138 4.52 0.21 10.64
N SER A 139 4.34 0.73 9.42
CA SER A 139 3.48 1.89 9.17
C SER A 139 2.01 1.59 9.50
N LEU A 140 1.52 0.44 9.03
CA LEU A 140 0.14 0.01 9.24
C LEU A 140 -0.15 -0.29 10.72
N HIS A 141 0.72 -1.02 11.41
CA HIS A 141 0.58 -1.24 12.86
C HIS A 141 0.65 0.07 13.66
N PHE A 142 1.52 0.99 13.27
CA PHE A 142 1.60 2.31 13.90
C PHE A 142 0.29 3.09 13.74
N ILE A 143 -0.29 3.04 12.55
CA ILE A 143 -1.59 3.62 12.26
C ILE A 143 -2.68 3.01 13.16
N THR A 144 -2.72 1.68 13.31
CA THR A 144 -3.70 0.97 14.16
C THR A 144 -3.76 1.52 15.60
N ILE A 145 -2.62 1.94 16.17
CA ILE A 145 -2.55 2.55 17.52
C ILE A 145 -3.49 3.76 17.65
N PHE A 146 -3.63 4.55 16.57
CA PHE A 146 -4.51 5.71 16.54
C PHE A 146 -5.91 5.39 16.01
N GLU A 147 -6.03 4.47 15.05
CA GLU A 147 -7.31 4.06 14.48
C GLU A 147 -8.26 3.55 15.56
N ILE A 148 -7.79 2.64 16.41
CA ILE A 148 -8.62 1.97 17.42
C ILE A 148 -9.28 2.99 18.36
N PRO A 149 -8.54 3.90 19.04
CA PRO A 149 -9.16 4.95 19.87
C PRO A 149 -10.13 5.85 19.11
N ILE A 150 -9.80 6.24 17.87
CA ILE A 150 -10.66 7.11 17.05
C ILE A 150 -11.98 6.41 16.72
N HIS A 151 -11.92 5.13 16.35
CA HIS A 151 -13.08 4.31 16.06
C HIS A 151 -13.97 4.11 17.29
N PHE A 152 -13.39 3.79 18.45
CA PHE A 152 -14.13 3.73 19.71
C PHE A 152 -14.83 5.05 20.03
N LEU A 153 -14.14 6.17 19.85
CA LEU A 153 -14.72 7.50 20.02
C LEU A 153 -15.89 7.74 19.04
N GLY A 154 -15.71 7.37 17.78
CA GLY A 154 -16.75 7.41 16.75
C GLY A 154 -18.00 6.64 17.14
N PHE A 155 -17.85 5.37 17.50
CA PHE A 155 -18.96 4.55 17.98
C PHE A 155 -19.64 5.15 19.19
N TYR A 156 -18.87 5.65 20.18
CA TYR A 156 -19.44 6.30 21.35
C TYR A 156 -20.34 7.47 20.96
N PHE A 157 -19.88 8.37 20.07
CA PHE A 157 -20.70 9.51 19.64
C PHE A 157 -21.94 9.08 18.85
N VAL A 158 -21.79 8.16 17.90
CA VAL A 158 -22.92 7.71 17.07
C VAL A 158 -23.95 6.95 17.89
N ILE A 159 -23.53 6.08 18.81
CA ILE A 159 -24.46 5.28 19.62
C ILE A 159 -25.12 6.13 20.70
N PHE A 160 -24.33 6.88 21.48
CA PHE A 160 -24.82 7.51 22.71
C PHE A 160 -25.11 9.00 22.58
N ARG A 161 -24.57 9.69 21.57
CA ARG A 161 -24.70 11.15 21.41
C ARG A 161 -25.48 11.58 20.17
N THR A 162 -26.03 10.64 19.38
CA THR A 162 -26.93 10.98 18.26
C THR A 162 -28.18 11.69 18.78
N PRO A 163 -28.45 12.95 18.36
CA PRO A 163 -29.64 13.68 18.78
C PRO A 163 -30.93 13.02 18.28
N VAL A 164 -32.03 13.22 19.02
CA VAL A 164 -33.38 12.76 18.64
C VAL A 164 -33.75 13.16 17.20
N LYS A 165 -33.38 14.39 16.80
CA LYS A 165 -33.63 14.93 15.45
C LYS A 165 -32.91 14.17 14.32
N MET A 166 -31.92 13.35 14.64
CA MET A 166 -31.14 12.55 13.69
C MET A 166 -31.38 11.05 13.84
N GLN A 167 -32.35 10.61 14.65
CA GLN A 167 -32.52 9.19 14.93
C GLN A 167 -32.79 8.33 13.70
N HIS A 168 -33.53 8.85 12.72
CA HIS A 168 -33.88 8.11 11.50
C HIS A 168 -32.68 7.64 10.66
N VAL A 169 -31.50 8.23 10.87
CA VAL A 169 -30.26 7.83 10.15
C VAL A 169 -29.22 7.18 11.01
N LYS A 170 -29.49 7.05 12.31
CA LYS A 170 -28.55 6.49 13.26
C LYS A 170 -28.11 5.10 12.81
N SER A 171 -29.05 4.27 12.37
CA SER A 171 -28.77 2.90 11.87
C SER A 171 -27.78 2.91 10.71
N SER A 172 -28.04 3.70 9.67
CA SER A 172 -27.15 3.79 8.50
C SER A 172 -25.78 4.38 8.87
N MET A 173 -25.71 5.33 9.82
CA MET A 173 -24.44 5.85 10.34
C MET A 173 -23.65 4.77 11.10
N ILE A 174 -24.32 3.95 11.91
CA ILE A 174 -23.70 2.81 12.60
C ILE A 174 -23.14 1.82 11.58
N GLN A 175 -23.89 1.50 10.53
CA GLN A 175 -23.45 0.57 9.49
C GLN A 175 -22.18 1.07 8.78
N CYS A 176 -22.12 2.36 8.46
CA CYS A 176 -20.91 2.96 7.88
C CYS A 176 -19.72 2.92 8.84
N CYS A 177 -19.94 3.16 10.14
CA CYS A 177 -18.90 2.98 11.14
C CYS A 177 -18.42 1.52 11.22
N ILE A 178 -19.32 0.54 11.27
CA ILE A 178 -18.96 -0.88 11.34
C ILE A 178 -18.08 -1.28 10.17
N TRP A 179 -18.51 -1.00 8.94
CA TRP A 179 -17.75 -1.38 7.74
C TRP A 179 -16.44 -0.62 7.61
N GLY A 180 -16.40 0.68 7.93
CA GLY A 180 -15.16 1.45 7.94
C GLY A 180 -14.15 0.93 8.95
N VAL A 181 -14.59 0.62 10.18
CA VAL A 181 -13.74 0.06 11.24
C VAL A 181 -13.24 -1.33 10.87
N ALA A 182 -14.12 -2.17 10.33
CA ALA A 182 -13.76 -3.50 9.89
C ALA A 182 -12.72 -3.45 8.76
N LEU A 183 -12.86 -2.53 7.81
CA LEU A 183 -11.89 -2.34 6.74
C LEU A 183 -10.53 -1.91 7.29
N ASP A 184 -10.48 -0.83 8.08
CA ASP A 184 -9.24 -0.26 8.59
C ASP A 184 -8.48 -1.29 9.43
N VAL A 185 -9.13 -1.90 10.43
CA VAL A 185 -8.50 -2.90 11.31
C VAL A 185 -8.05 -4.14 10.53
N ALA A 186 -8.86 -4.60 9.57
CA ALA A 186 -8.48 -5.75 8.76
C ALA A 186 -7.28 -5.43 7.86
N LEU A 187 -7.18 -4.23 7.28
CA LEU A 187 -6.04 -3.84 6.44
C LEU A 187 -4.80 -3.47 7.25
N SER A 188 -4.95 -2.77 8.37
CA SER A 188 -3.84 -2.20 9.14
C SER A 188 -3.20 -3.17 10.12
N PHE A 189 -3.96 -4.16 10.62
CA PHE A 189 -3.49 -5.11 11.62
C PHE A 189 -3.78 -6.57 11.24
N GLY A 190 -4.99 -6.84 10.76
CA GLY A 190 -5.45 -8.19 10.43
C GLY A 190 -4.61 -8.87 9.36
N MET A 191 -4.58 -8.27 8.17
CA MET A 191 -4.08 -8.86 6.94
C MET A 191 -2.76 -8.22 6.50
N VAL A 192 -2.59 -6.90 6.67
CA VAL A 192 -1.41 -6.13 6.24
C VAL A 192 -1.00 -6.52 4.81
N PRO A 193 -1.84 -6.22 3.79
CA PRO A 193 -1.66 -6.75 2.45
C PRO A 193 -0.48 -6.09 1.73
N TYR A 194 0.56 -6.87 1.44
CA TYR A 194 1.70 -6.47 0.64
C TYR A 194 1.46 -6.89 -0.82
N LEU A 195 0.91 -5.98 -1.62
CA LEU A 195 0.52 -6.25 -3.01
C LEU A 195 1.58 -5.80 -4.03
N LEU A 196 1.60 -6.50 -5.17
CA LEU A 196 2.60 -6.39 -6.23
C LEU A 196 1.98 -5.86 -7.54
N PHE A 197 1.18 -4.79 -7.49
CA PHE A 197 0.64 -4.17 -8.71
C PHE A 197 1.79 -3.75 -9.63
N PRO A 198 1.71 -4.04 -10.94
CA PRO A 198 0.49 -4.24 -11.73
C PRO A 198 -0.05 -5.68 -11.76
N THR A 199 0.66 -6.64 -11.16
CA THR A 199 0.15 -8.00 -11.05
C THR A 199 -0.89 -8.06 -9.93
N LEU A 200 -1.97 -8.81 -10.12
CA LEU A 200 -2.97 -9.03 -9.08
C LEU A 200 -2.48 -10.12 -8.14
N SER A 201 -1.35 -9.85 -7.48
CA SER A 201 -0.68 -10.80 -6.60
C SER A 201 -0.11 -10.09 -5.36
N GLY A 202 0.18 -10.86 -4.33
CA GLY A 202 0.78 -10.35 -3.12
C GLY A 202 0.73 -11.35 -1.97
N GLN A 203 1.08 -10.90 -0.78
CA GLN A 203 1.00 -11.71 0.43
C GLN A 203 0.47 -10.88 1.61
N PRO A 204 -0.31 -11.50 2.51
CA PRO A 204 -0.68 -10.88 3.77
C PRO A 204 0.44 -11.03 4.82
N LEU A 205 0.80 -9.93 5.49
CA LEU A 205 1.85 -9.87 6.51
C LEU A 205 1.32 -9.75 7.96
N GLY A 206 0.00 -9.74 8.12
CA GLY A 206 -0.69 -9.45 9.37
C GLY A 206 -0.95 -10.66 10.26
N ILE A 207 -1.60 -10.42 11.40
CA ILE A 207 -1.84 -11.43 12.44
C ILE A 207 -2.68 -12.62 11.94
N LEU A 208 -3.54 -12.44 10.94
CA LEU A 208 -4.33 -13.54 10.37
C LEU A 208 -3.44 -14.57 9.67
N SER A 209 -2.35 -14.13 9.03
CA SER A 209 -1.35 -15.04 8.47
C SER A 209 -0.61 -15.80 9.56
N ASP A 210 -0.26 -15.13 10.66
CA ASP A 210 0.40 -15.74 11.81
C ASP A 210 -0.49 -16.82 12.48
N LEU A 211 -1.81 -16.64 12.40
CA LEU A 211 -2.82 -17.60 12.85
C LEU A 211 -3.15 -18.71 11.83
N GLY A 212 -2.48 -18.74 10.68
CA GLY A 212 -2.64 -19.76 9.64
C GLY A 212 -3.82 -19.54 8.69
N VAL A 213 -4.44 -18.37 8.67
CA VAL A 213 -5.51 -18.05 7.70
C VAL A 213 -4.91 -17.92 6.30
N THR A 214 -5.44 -18.71 5.35
CA THR A 214 -4.90 -18.74 3.98
C THR A 214 -4.98 -17.39 3.26
N SER A 215 -4.01 -17.09 2.39
CA SER A 215 -3.99 -15.88 1.56
C SER A 215 -5.25 -15.73 0.71
N ARG A 216 -5.83 -16.84 0.25
CA ARG A 216 -7.09 -16.86 -0.50
C ARG A 216 -8.24 -16.31 0.34
N SER A 217 -8.42 -16.80 1.57
CA SER A 217 -9.47 -16.36 2.47
C SER A 217 -9.33 -14.89 2.85
N GLN A 218 -8.10 -14.44 3.14
CA GLN A 218 -7.82 -13.04 3.43
C GLN A 218 -8.11 -12.15 2.22
N THR A 219 -7.76 -12.60 1.01
CA THR A 219 -8.06 -11.84 -0.22
C THR A 219 -9.57 -11.71 -0.45
N ILE A 220 -10.35 -12.79 -0.25
CA ILE A 220 -11.83 -12.73 -0.31
C ILE A 220 -12.36 -11.71 0.69
N LEU A 221 -11.84 -11.71 1.92
CA LEU A 221 -12.26 -10.78 2.96
C LEU A 221 -12.02 -9.31 2.57
N ILE A 222 -10.91 -8.98 1.89
CA ILE A 222 -10.68 -7.62 1.36
C ILE A 222 -11.83 -7.19 0.44
N PHE A 223 -12.22 -8.06 -0.50
CA PHE A 223 -13.32 -7.75 -1.42
C PHE A 223 -14.65 -7.57 -0.69
N GLU A 224 -14.98 -8.46 0.25
CA GLU A 224 -16.23 -8.35 1.02
C GLU A 224 -16.30 -7.06 1.86
N LEU A 225 -15.18 -6.65 2.45
CA LEU A 225 -15.10 -5.40 3.20
C LEU A 225 -15.30 -4.18 2.30
N LEU A 226 -14.72 -4.18 1.10
CA LEU A 226 -14.91 -3.10 0.12
C LEU A 226 -16.36 -3.01 -0.37
N ILE A 227 -17.00 -4.14 -0.65
CA ILE A 227 -18.42 -4.22 -1.01
C ILE A 227 -19.28 -3.67 0.13
N GLY A 228 -19.01 -4.09 1.38
CA GLY A 228 -19.72 -3.61 2.57
C GLY A 228 -19.59 -2.10 2.77
N VAL A 229 -18.37 -1.56 2.60
CA VAL A 229 -18.12 -0.12 2.64
C VAL A 229 -18.93 0.61 1.56
N GLY A 230 -18.85 0.17 0.30
CA GLY A 230 -19.60 0.77 -0.81
C GLY A 230 -21.11 0.79 -0.55
N CYS A 231 -21.66 -0.36 -0.13
CA CYS A 231 -23.09 -0.49 0.20
C CYS A 231 -23.51 0.44 1.36
N SER A 232 -22.65 0.60 2.38
CA SER A 232 -22.93 1.47 3.53
C SER A 232 -23.03 2.95 3.14
N ILE A 233 -22.22 3.41 2.19
CA ILE A 233 -22.22 4.79 1.68
C ILE A 233 -23.54 5.07 0.96
N ILE A 234 -23.92 4.18 0.03
CA ILE A 234 -25.20 4.29 -0.69
C ILE A 234 -26.38 4.26 0.28
N GLY A 235 -26.32 3.36 1.28
CA GLY A 235 -27.37 3.21 2.28
C GLY A 235 -27.67 4.50 3.05
N ILE A 236 -26.65 5.29 3.43
CA ILE A 236 -26.91 6.57 4.12
C ILE A 236 -27.54 7.59 3.16
N LEU A 237 -27.03 7.72 1.93
CA LEU A 237 -27.56 8.68 0.96
C LEU A 237 -29.01 8.36 0.55
N GLU A 238 -29.32 7.08 0.38
CA GLU A 238 -30.68 6.59 0.16
C GLU A 238 -31.60 6.94 1.34
N ASN A 239 -31.18 6.65 2.57
CA ASN A 239 -31.99 6.92 3.76
C ASN A 239 -32.34 8.41 3.84
N ARG A 240 -31.39 9.29 3.50
CA ARG A 240 -31.62 10.74 3.43
C ARG A 240 -32.63 11.12 2.37
N PHE A 241 -32.47 10.59 1.18
CA PHE A 241 -33.41 10.83 0.10
C PHE A 241 -34.82 10.38 0.48
N ALA A 242 -34.95 9.23 1.13
CA ALA A 242 -36.22 8.66 1.55
C ALA A 242 -36.90 9.44 2.70
N CYS A 243 -36.12 9.92 3.68
CA CYS A 243 -36.61 10.79 4.75
C CYS A 243 -37.28 12.06 4.20
N ILE A 244 -36.68 12.69 3.18
CA ILE A 244 -37.21 13.90 2.55
C ILE A 244 -38.45 13.56 1.69
N LYS A 245 -38.47 12.39 1.05
CA LYS A 245 -39.64 11.89 0.30
C LYS A 245 -40.83 11.56 1.21
N LYS A 246 -40.65 11.43 2.54
CA LYS A 246 -41.62 10.85 3.48
C LYS A 246 -42.13 9.48 2.98
N SER A 247 -41.25 8.65 2.43
CA SER A 247 -41.65 7.38 1.83
C SER A 247 -41.97 6.34 2.89
N SER A 248 -43.19 5.80 2.89
CA SER A 248 -43.59 4.69 3.77
C SER A 248 -42.83 3.38 3.50
N ASN A 249 -42.31 3.20 2.28
CA ASN A 249 -41.54 2.02 1.86
C ASN A 249 -40.01 2.19 1.96
N SER A 250 -39.52 3.22 2.67
CA SER A 250 -38.09 3.53 2.75
C SER A 250 -37.22 2.34 3.16
N TYR A 251 -37.63 1.57 4.17
CA TYR A 251 -36.84 0.43 4.65
C TYR A 251 -36.74 -0.71 3.62
N LYS A 252 -37.80 -0.96 2.83
CA LYS A 252 -37.78 -1.97 1.77
C LYS A 252 -36.87 -1.57 0.63
N ASN A 253 -36.89 -0.30 0.24
CA ASN A 253 -36.02 0.23 -0.82
C ASN A 253 -34.55 0.21 -0.39
N HIS A 254 -34.27 0.59 0.87
CA HIS A 254 -32.95 0.50 1.47
C HIS A 254 -32.39 -0.93 1.41
N PHE A 255 -33.19 -1.90 1.88
CA PHE A 255 -32.82 -3.31 1.83
C PHE A 255 -32.57 -3.79 0.40
N LEU A 256 -33.45 -3.45 -0.55
CA LEU A 256 -33.31 -3.87 -1.95
C LEU A 256 -32.04 -3.31 -2.60
N ILE A 257 -31.72 -2.03 -2.37
CA ILE A 257 -30.51 -1.40 -2.91
C ILE A 257 -29.25 -2.04 -2.31
N TYR A 258 -29.27 -2.29 -1.00
CA TYR A 258 -28.17 -2.98 -0.33
C TYR A 258 -27.98 -4.40 -0.87
N PHE A 259 -29.08 -5.14 -1.01
CA PHE A 259 -29.08 -6.51 -1.53
C PHE A 259 -28.57 -6.59 -2.97
N ILE A 260 -29.02 -5.70 -3.86
CA ILE A 260 -28.58 -5.68 -5.26
C ILE A 260 -27.09 -5.37 -5.37
N ASN A 261 -26.61 -4.30 -4.71
CA ASN A 261 -25.18 -3.95 -4.77
C ASN A 261 -24.31 -5.05 -4.16
N GLY A 262 -24.72 -5.61 -3.02
CA GLY A 262 -24.03 -6.73 -2.39
C GLY A 262 -23.99 -7.97 -3.30
N LEU A 263 -25.11 -8.31 -3.93
CA LEU A 263 -25.21 -9.45 -4.84
C LEU A 263 -24.32 -9.29 -6.07
N ILE A 264 -24.29 -8.11 -6.70
CA ILE A 264 -23.43 -7.83 -7.86
C ILE A 264 -21.96 -8.03 -7.48
N GLY A 265 -21.53 -7.45 -6.35
CA GLY A 265 -20.15 -7.60 -5.86
C GLY A 265 -19.82 -9.06 -5.53
N ASN A 266 -20.70 -9.77 -4.81
CA ASN A 266 -20.48 -11.15 -4.40
C ASN A 266 -20.44 -12.12 -5.59
N VAL A 267 -21.30 -11.93 -6.61
CA VAL A 267 -21.25 -12.73 -7.85
C VAL A 267 -19.91 -12.53 -8.55
N PHE A 268 -19.41 -11.30 -8.58
CA PHE A 268 -18.11 -11.02 -9.18
C PHE A 268 -16.94 -11.63 -8.39
N VAL A 269 -16.94 -11.53 -7.06
CA VAL A 269 -15.96 -12.21 -6.19
C VAL A 269 -15.99 -13.71 -6.44
N TYR A 270 -17.17 -14.32 -6.47
CA TYR A 270 -17.32 -15.73 -6.81
C TYR A 270 -16.65 -16.06 -8.15
N LEU A 271 -16.92 -15.29 -9.20
CA LEU A 271 -16.32 -15.48 -10.53
C LEU A 271 -14.79 -15.35 -10.53
N ILE A 272 -14.21 -14.40 -9.78
CA ILE A 272 -12.75 -14.29 -9.65
C ILE A 272 -12.18 -15.58 -9.06
N PHE A 273 -12.75 -16.02 -7.94
CA PHE A 273 -12.15 -17.10 -7.15
C PHE A 273 -12.41 -18.49 -7.74
N THR A 274 -13.46 -18.67 -8.57
CA THR A 274 -13.64 -19.89 -9.38
C THR A 274 -12.66 -19.98 -10.55
N ASN A 275 -12.21 -18.84 -11.08
CA ASN A 275 -11.23 -18.78 -12.18
C ASN A 275 -9.79 -18.53 -11.70
N CYS A 276 -9.55 -18.70 -10.40
CA CYS A 276 -8.22 -18.50 -9.80
C CYS A 276 -7.23 -19.53 -10.35
N PRO A 277 -6.04 -19.11 -10.81
CA PRO A 277 -5.09 -20.01 -11.46
C PRO A 277 -4.41 -20.96 -10.45
N GLU A 278 -3.81 -22.03 -10.98
CA GLU A 278 -2.92 -22.90 -10.22
C GLU A 278 -1.72 -22.06 -9.70
N GLN A 279 -1.48 -22.13 -8.39
CA GLN A 279 -0.64 -21.14 -7.71
C GLN A 279 0.86 -21.36 -7.89
N LYS A 280 1.33 -22.60 -8.14
CA LYS A 280 2.75 -22.86 -8.36
C LYS A 280 3.19 -22.24 -9.69
N GLU A 281 2.45 -22.49 -10.76
CA GLU A 281 2.75 -21.96 -12.08
C GLU A 281 2.48 -20.46 -12.17
N ALA A 282 1.37 -19.99 -11.60
CA ALA A 282 1.05 -18.56 -11.63
C ALA A 282 2.09 -17.69 -10.93
N ARG A 283 2.65 -18.15 -9.80
CA ARG A 283 3.76 -17.46 -9.11
C ARG A 283 5.00 -17.36 -9.99
N ARG A 284 5.36 -18.46 -10.68
CA ARG A 284 6.51 -18.49 -11.59
C ARG A 284 6.35 -17.43 -12.68
N ILE A 285 5.19 -17.41 -13.35
CA ILE A 285 4.90 -16.43 -14.40
C ILE A 285 4.95 -15.00 -13.85
N VAL A 286 4.35 -14.74 -12.68
CA VAL A 286 4.36 -13.41 -12.07
C VAL A 286 5.78 -12.92 -11.77
N LEU A 287 6.59 -13.73 -11.09
CA LEU A 287 7.90 -13.31 -10.58
C LEU A 287 8.99 -13.27 -11.65
N TYR A 288 8.90 -14.10 -12.69
CA TYR A 288 9.95 -14.23 -13.70
C TYR A 288 9.56 -13.63 -15.07
N GLU A 289 8.27 -13.45 -15.37
CA GLU A 289 7.82 -13.00 -16.70
C GLU A 289 7.07 -11.66 -16.66
N LEU A 290 6.28 -11.38 -15.62
CA LEU A 290 5.42 -10.19 -15.57
C LEU A 290 6.00 -9.02 -14.78
N LEU A 291 6.74 -9.30 -13.71
CA LEU A 291 7.40 -8.28 -12.89
C LEU A 291 8.82 -7.99 -13.42
N PRO A 292 9.41 -6.82 -13.07
CA PRO A 292 10.76 -6.48 -13.48
C PRO A 292 11.81 -7.51 -13.01
N PRO A 293 12.93 -7.71 -13.72
CA PRO A 293 13.91 -8.76 -13.41
C PRO A 293 14.67 -8.57 -12.08
N ASN A 294 14.78 -7.33 -11.59
CA ASN A 294 15.54 -6.99 -10.38
C ASN A 294 14.61 -6.89 -9.15
N LEU A 295 13.88 -7.96 -8.86
CA LEU A 295 13.06 -8.04 -7.65
C LEU A 295 13.92 -8.35 -6.42
N PRO A 296 13.54 -7.80 -5.24
CA PRO A 296 14.14 -8.22 -3.98
C PRO A 296 14.05 -9.75 -3.75
N SER A 297 15.16 -10.34 -3.32
CA SER A 297 15.30 -11.81 -3.15
C SER A 297 14.22 -12.45 -2.29
N HIS A 298 13.76 -11.74 -1.25
CA HIS A 298 12.70 -12.21 -0.35
C HIS A 298 11.37 -12.52 -1.05
N LEU A 299 11.10 -11.93 -2.21
CA LEU A 299 9.86 -12.17 -2.97
C LEU A 299 9.83 -13.55 -3.63
N TYR A 300 10.99 -14.12 -3.96
CA TYR A 300 11.07 -15.46 -4.56
C TYR A 300 10.77 -16.57 -3.56
N THR A 301 11.02 -16.33 -2.27
CA THR A 301 10.72 -17.26 -1.18
C THR A 301 9.36 -17.01 -0.53
N ALA A 302 8.74 -15.86 -0.81
CA ALA A 302 7.48 -15.47 -0.20
C ALA A 302 6.29 -16.31 -0.70
N PRO A 303 5.28 -16.60 0.16
CA PRO A 303 4.04 -17.27 -0.23
C PRO A 303 3.09 -16.34 -1.01
N ILE A 304 3.54 -15.84 -2.16
CA ILE A 304 2.76 -14.94 -3.03
C ILE A 304 1.52 -15.65 -3.54
N PHE A 305 0.36 -15.07 -3.26
CA PHE A 305 -0.92 -15.51 -3.81
C PHE A 305 -1.22 -14.72 -5.08
N VAL A 306 -1.54 -15.43 -6.16
CA VAL A 306 -1.88 -14.83 -7.47
C VAL A 306 -3.38 -14.96 -7.70
N VAL A 307 -4.07 -13.82 -7.77
CA VAL A 307 -5.52 -13.77 -7.99
C VAL A 307 -5.86 -14.12 -9.43
N SER A 308 -5.13 -13.54 -10.39
CA SER A 308 -5.31 -13.76 -11.82
C SER A 308 -4.07 -13.38 -12.61
N LEU A 309 -3.78 -14.14 -13.67
CA LEU A 309 -2.78 -13.79 -14.69
C LEU A 309 -3.33 -12.78 -15.72
N ASN A 310 -4.65 -12.76 -15.91
CA ASN A 310 -5.32 -11.74 -16.72
C ASN A 310 -5.98 -10.70 -15.82
N ARG A 311 -5.29 -9.57 -15.62
CA ARG A 311 -5.71 -8.47 -14.73
C ARG A 311 -6.84 -7.60 -15.28
N PHE A 312 -7.02 -7.54 -16.60
CA PHE A 312 -7.90 -6.56 -17.24
C PHE A 312 -9.38 -6.69 -16.85
N PRO A 313 -10.02 -7.89 -16.88
CA PRO A 313 -11.42 -8.02 -16.51
C PRO A 313 -11.67 -7.60 -15.06
N ILE A 314 -10.71 -7.93 -14.17
CA ILE A 314 -10.84 -7.64 -12.75
C ILE A 314 -10.74 -6.15 -12.49
N VAL A 315 -9.71 -5.50 -13.05
CA VAL A 315 -9.49 -4.06 -12.89
C VAL A 315 -10.61 -3.25 -13.55
N LEU A 316 -11.09 -3.67 -14.73
CA LEU A 316 -12.22 -3.01 -15.39
C LEU A 316 -13.49 -3.08 -14.56
N PHE A 317 -13.77 -4.24 -13.96
CA PHE A 317 -14.92 -4.37 -13.05
C PHE A 317 -14.75 -3.49 -11.81
N MET A 318 -13.58 -3.51 -11.14
CA MET A 318 -13.32 -2.67 -9.96
C MET A 318 -13.53 -1.18 -10.28
N LEU A 319 -13.01 -0.70 -11.42
CA LEU A 319 -13.20 0.68 -11.87
C LEU A 319 -14.67 0.96 -12.24
N GLY A 320 -15.35 0.01 -12.89
CA GLY A 320 -16.75 0.10 -13.25
C GLY A 320 -17.68 0.14 -12.03
N GLU A 321 -17.40 -0.66 -11.00
CA GLU A 321 -18.12 -0.67 -9.73
C GLU A 321 -17.91 0.67 -9.00
N PHE A 322 -16.67 1.15 -8.90
CA PHE A 322 -16.36 2.45 -8.30
C PHE A 322 -17.09 3.60 -9.02
N LEU A 323 -17.10 3.57 -10.36
CA LEU A 323 -17.85 4.53 -11.17
C LEU A 323 -19.37 4.39 -10.94
N GLY A 324 -19.90 3.17 -10.92
CA GLY A 324 -21.31 2.89 -10.66
C GLY A 324 -21.77 3.38 -9.29
N LEU A 325 -20.99 3.13 -8.23
CA LEU A 325 -21.23 3.66 -6.89
C LEU A 325 -21.17 5.19 -6.89
N THR A 326 -20.24 5.79 -7.61
CA THR A 326 -20.14 7.26 -7.75
C THR A 326 -21.40 7.82 -8.43
N ILE A 327 -21.89 7.19 -9.50
CA ILE A 327 -23.13 7.59 -10.19
C ILE A 327 -24.34 7.46 -9.24
N GLN A 328 -24.45 6.35 -8.48
CA GLN A 328 -25.51 6.18 -7.50
C GLN A 328 -25.46 7.26 -6.40
N CYS A 329 -24.26 7.59 -5.90
CA CYS A 329 -24.06 8.69 -4.95
C CYS A 329 -24.57 10.01 -5.54
N LEU A 330 -24.15 10.35 -6.76
CA LEU A 330 -24.57 11.56 -7.46
C LEU A 330 -26.08 11.60 -7.68
N PHE A 331 -26.71 10.47 -8.03
CA PHE A 331 -28.15 10.35 -8.17
C PHE A 331 -28.89 10.70 -6.87
N PHE A 332 -28.49 10.13 -5.73
CA PHE A 332 -29.13 10.43 -4.44
C PHE A 332 -28.88 11.86 -3.98
N VAL A 333 -27.68 12.39 -4.21
CA VAL A 333 -27.33 13.80 -3.92
C VAL A 333 -28.17 14.74 -4.77
N ALA A 334 -28.20 14.56 -6.09
CA ALA A 334 -28.98 15.37 -7.02
C ALA A 334 -30.48 15.28 -6.75
N GLY A 335 -31.00 14.07 -6.49
CA GLY A 335 -32.38 13.85 -6.11
C GLY A 335 -32.75 14.54 -4.80
N THR A 336 -31.83 14.56 -3.83
CA THR A 336 -32.02 15.27 -2.57
C THR A 336 -32.05 16.79 -2.76
N ILE A 337 -31.12 17.35 -3.55
CA ILE A 337 -31.09 18.77 -3.92
C ILE A 337 -32.39 19.15 -4.63
N TYR A 338 -32.79 18.38 -5.64
CA TYR A 338 -34.01 18.65 -6.39
C TYR A 338 -35.22 18.77 -5.46
N ARG A 339 -35.36 17.85 -4.50
CA ARG A 339 -36.47 17.91 -3.54
C ARG A 339 -36.39 19.11 -2.60
N LEU A 340 -35.22 19.38 -2.01
CA LEU A 340 -35.02 20.48 -1.07
C LEU A 340 -35.31 21.87 -1.67
N TYR A 341 -35.03 22.04 -2.96
CA TYR A 341 -35.13 23.36 -3.61
C TYR A 341 -36.34 23.51 -4.53
N PHE A 342 -36.76 22.46 -5.23
CA PHE A 342 -37.74 22.56 -6.32
C PHE A 342 -39.08 21.90 -6.04
N GLN A 343 -39.19 20.98 -5.06
CA GLN A 343 -40.47 20.31 -4.78
C GLN A 343 -41.46 21.22 -4.05
N LYS A 344 -42.69 21.37 -4.59
CA LYS A 344 -43.77 22.21 -4.03
C LYS A 344 -44.09 21.92 -2.56
N ALA A 345 -44.01 20.65 -2.12
CA ALA A 345 -44.29 20.24 -0.74
C ALA A 345 -43.36 20.87 0.32
N ILE A 346 -42.13 21.26 -0.07
CA ILE A 346 -41.19 21.96 0.82
C ILE A 346 -41.45 23.48 0.85
N ARG A 347 -42.21 24.05 -0.08
CA ARG A 347 -42.65 25.46 -0.03
C ARG A 347 -43.65 25.74 1.10
N ILE A 348 -44.30 24.70 1.62
CA ILE A 348 -45.25 24.76 2.74
C ILE A 348 -44.52 24.68 4.10
N VAL A 349 -43.24 24.32 4.09
CA VAL A 349 -42.41 24.18 5.29
C VAL A 349 -41.85 25.55 5.70
N SER A 350 -41.78 25.81 7.01
CA SER A 350 -41.24 27.07 7.54
C SER A 350 -39.82 27.36 7.07
N GLN A 351 -39.46 28.64 6.94
CA GLN A 351 -38.12 29.07 6.52
C GLN A 351 -37.01 28.54 7.45
N ASN A 352 -37.29 28.44 8.76
CA ASN A 352 -36.34 27.90 9.73
C ASN A 352 -36.09 26.40 9.53
N THR A 353 -37.13 25.62 9.22
CA THR A 353 -36.97 24.19 8.93
C THR A 353 -36.22 23.98 7.61
N LYS A 354 -36.50 24.79 6.58
CA LYS A 354 -35.76 24.73 5.30
C LYS A 354 -34.27 25.03 5.48
N LYS A 355 -33.92 26.09 6.24
CA LYS A 355 -32.52 26.39 6.59
C LYS A 355 -31.84 25.24 7.33
N MET A 356 -32.55 24.58 8.25
CA MET A 356 -32.02 23.44 9.00
C MET A 356 -31.75 22.23 8.10
N GLN A 357 -32.69 21.89 7.19
CA GLN A 357 -32.54 20.79 6.24
C GLN A 357 -31.38 21.04 5.25
N ASN A 358 -31.25 22.26 4.72
CA ASN A 358 -30.14 22.61 3.83
C ASN A 358 -28.78 22.52 4.53
N LYS A 359 -28.67 23.09 5.74
CA LYS A 359 -27.43 23.01 6.53
C LYS A 359 -27.04 21.57 6.79
N PHE A 360 -28.02 20.74 7.14
CA PHE A 360 -27.80 19.33 7.41
C PHE A 360 -27.39 18.52 6.18
N PHE A 361 -28.00 18.79 5.02
CA PHE A 361 -27.64 18.16 3.76
C PHE A 361 -26.20 18.47 3.34
N VAL A 362 -25.80 19.74 3.39
CA VAL A 362 -24.41 20.14 3.09
C VAL A 362 -23.41 19.43 3.99
N LEU A 363 -23.73 19.31 5.29
CA LEU A 363 -22.92 18.57 6.23
C LEU A 363 -22.76 17.09 5.83
N ILE A 364 -23.85 16.43 5.43
CA ILE A 364 -23.80 15.04 4.96
C ILE A 364 -22.94 14.91 3.70
N CYS A 365 -23.06 15.82 2.72
CA CYS A 365 -22.20 15.80 1.54
C CYS A 365 -20.71 15.95 1.89
N ILE A 366 -20.36 16.87 2.81
CA ILE A 366 -18.98 17.04 3.28
C ILE A 366 -18.49 15.79 4.00
N GLN A 367 -19.35 15.17 4.82
CA GLN A 367 -19.03 13.95 5.56
C GLN A 367 -18.61 12.80 4.63
N PHE A 368 -19.15 12.75 3.40
CA PHE A 368 -18.83 11.69 2.43
C PHE A 368 -17.76 12.07 1.43
N LEU A 369 -17.69 13.33 1.02
CA LEU A 369 -16.69 13.77 0.05
C LEU A 369 -15.27 13.55 0.59
N VAL A 370 -15.05 13.82 1.88
CA VAL A 370 -13.72 13.72 2.49
C VAL A 370 -13.19 12.27 2.49
N PRO A 371 -13.93 11.24 2.96
CA PRO A 371 -13.47 9.85 2.88
C PRO A 371 -13.41 9.32 1.44
N MET A 372 -14.28 9.76 0.54
CA MET A 372 -14.24 9.32 -0.87
C MET A 372 -12.95 9.75 -1.57
N ILE A 373 -12.43 10.94 -1.28
CA ILE A 373 -11.14 11.41 -1.84
C ILE A 373 -9.99 10.45 -1.47
N VAL A 374 -10.04 9.86 -0.27
CA VAL A 374 -9.02 8.93 0.22
C VAL A 374 -9.04 7.62 -0.58
N LEU A 375 -10.20 7.17 -1.06
CA LEU A 375 -10.33 5.99 -1.91
C LEU A 375 -10.03 6.26 -3.39
N THR A 376 -10.31 7.48 -3.87
CA THR A 376 -10.10 7.82 -5.28
C THR A 376 -8.65 7.71 -5.71
N PHE A 377 -7.70 8.21 -4.90
CA PHE A 377 -6.29 8.20 -5.27
C PHE A 377 -5.73 6.77 -5.45
N PRO A 378 -5.95 5.84 -4.50
CA PRO A 378 -5.66 4.44 -4.70
C PRO A 378 -6.26 3.81 -5.96
N MET A 379 -7.55 4.05 -6.23
CA MET A 379 -8.22 3.46 -7.40
C MET A 379 -7.64 3.96 -8.72
N VAL A 380 -7.29 5.25 -8.80
CA VAL A 380 -6.62 5.83 -9.97
C VAL A 380 -5.24 5.21 -10.17
N TYR A 381 -4.47 5.07 -9.09
CA TYR A 381 -3.14 4.44 -9.17
C TYR A 381 -3.22 2.97 -9.60
N ILE A 382 -4.12 2.17 -9.02
CA ILE A 382 -4.31 0.76 -9.39
C ILE A 382 -4.71 0.64 -10.86
N GLY A 383 -5.66 1.48 -11.31
CA GLY A 383 -6.08 1.52 -12.72
C GLY A 383 -4.91 1.87 -13.65
N PHE A 384 -4.13 2.91 -13.31
CA PHE A 384 -2.93 3.30 -14.06
C PHE A 384 -1.88 2.21 -14.09
N SER A 385 -1.47 1.67 -12.93
CA SER A 385 -0.46 0.62 -12.81
C SER A 385 -0.85 -0.60 -13.64
N CYS A 386 -2.05 -1.14 -13.43
CA CYS A 386 -2.51 -2.34 -14.13
C CYS A 386 -2.67 -2.16 -15.65
N THR A 387 -3.02 -0.96 -16.13
CA THR A 387 -3.17 -0.70 -17.57
C THR A 387 -1.83 -0.47 -18.27
N THR A 388 -0.87 0.16 -17.59
CA THR A 388 0.44 0.53 -18.16
C THR A 388 1.56 -0.47 -17.86
N MET A 389 1.30 -1.49 -17.05
CA MET A 389 2.34 -2.38 -16.50
C MET A 389 3.38 -1.66 -15.65
N TYR A 390 3.02 -0.50 -15.08
CA TYR A 390 3.92 0.25 -14.23
C TYR A 390 4.00 -0.38 -12.82
N TYR A 391 5.17 -0.92 -12.49
CA TYR A 391 5.49 -1.48 -11.17
C TYR A 391 6.29 -0.48 -10.33
N ASN A 392 5.84 -0.22 -9.09
CA ASN A 392 6.61 0.51 -8.10
C ASN A 392 6.17 0.11 -6.69
N GLN A 393 7.02 -0.61 -5.97
CA GLN A 393 6.64 -1.18 -4.68
C GLN A 393 6.42 -0.13 -3.59
N ALA A 394 7.17 0.98 -3.60
CA ALA A 394 6.96 2.07 -2.65
C ALA A 394 5.60 2.73 -2.85
N LEU A 395 5.19 2.95 -4.10
CA LEU A 395 3.86 3.47 -4.43
C LEU A 395 2.75 2.47 -4.10
N ASN A 396 2.97 1.17 -4.35
CA ASN A 396 2.05 0.11 -3.91
C ASN A 396 1.80 0.19 -2.40
N ASN A 397 2.88 0.23 -1.61
CA ASN A 397 2.79 0.31 -0.15
C ASN A 397 2.07 1.60 0.32
N LEU A 398 2.42 2.76 -0.25
CA LEU A 398 1.78 4.04 0.08
C LEU A 398 0.27 4.04 -0.22
N VAL A 399 -0.11 3.44 -1.35
CA VAL A 399 -1.51 3.33 -1.78
C VAL A 399 -2.32 2.47 -0.80
N PHE A 400 -1.74 1.38 -0.29
CA PHE A 400 -2.40 0.55 0.73
C PHE A 400 -2.49 1.22 2.10
N ILE A 401 -1.47 1.99 2.48
CA ILE A 401 -1.53 2.84 3.68
C ILE A 401 -2.69 3.83 3.55
N LEU A 402 -2.86 4.48 2.40
CA LEU A 402 -4.00 5.38 2.18
C LEU A 402 -5.36 4.66 2.23
N PHE A 403 -5.46 3.47 1.63
CA PHE A 403 -6.66 2.63 1.72
C PHE A 403 -7.05 2.31 3.16
N SER A 404 -6.07 1.98 4.01
CA SER A 404 -6.29 1.65 5.42
C SER A 404 -6.80 2.81 6.27
N LEU A 405 -6.70 4.06 5.80
CA LEU A 405 -7.14 5.24 6.55
C LEU A 405 -8.59 5.65 6.26
N TYR A 406 -9.31 4.90 5.42
CA TYR A 406 -10.66 5.26 4.99
C TYR A 406 -11.63 5.43 6.17
N GLY A 407 -11.72 4.43 7.03
CA GLY A 407 -12.66 4.39 8.15
C GLY A 407 -12.37 5.46 9.20
N VAL A 408 -11.10 5.76 9.49
CA VAL A 408 -10.68 6.85 10.37
C VAL A 408 -11.12 8.17 9.79
N MET A 409 -10.87 8.40 8.50
CA MET A 409 -11.29 9.62 7.83
C MET A 409 -12.82 9.75 7.84
N ALA A 410 -13.56 8.66 7.61
CA ALA A 410 -15.02 8.63 7.73
C ALA A 410 -15.49 8.95 9.16
N THR A 411 -14.82 8.38 10.16
CA THR A 411 -15.14 8.58 11.58
C THR A 411 -14.90 10.02 12.02
N ILE A 412 -13.73 10.59 11.68
CA ILE A 412 -13.39 11.98 11.94
C ILE A 412 -14.38 12.91 11.24
N SER A 413 -14.72 12.63 9.98
CA SER A 413 -15.73 13.37 9.23
C SER A 413 -17.08 13.36 9.93
N ILE A 414 -17.56 12.21 10.43
CA ILE A 414 -18.80 12.13 11.21
C ILE A 414 -18.73 13.05 12.44
N ILE A 415 -17.69 12.94 13.26
CA ILE A 415 -17.56 13.69 14.51
C ILE A 415 -17.46 15.20 14.26
N LEU A 416 -16.64 15.63 13.31
CA LEU A 416 -16.34 17.05 13.06
C LEU A 416 -17.44 17.78 12.28
N VAL A 417 -18.16 17.08 11.41
CA VAL A 417 -19.21 17.71 10.60
C VAL A 417 -20.43 18.04 11.47
N HIS A 418 -20.88 17.09 12.30
CA HIS A 418 -22.12 17.24 13.04
C HIS A 418 -21.95 18.10 14.29
N SER A 419 -22.64 19.25 14.32
CA SER A 419 -22.53 20.20 15.44
C SER A 419 -22.87 19.61 16.81
N ALA A 420 -23.74 18.60 16.88
CA ALA A 420 -24.06 17.89 18.11
C ALA A 420 -22.85 17.12 18.66
N TYR A 421 -22.12 16.41 17.81
CA TYR A 421 -20.94 15.66 18.19
C TYR A 421 -19.77 16.58 18.53
N ARG A 422 -19.51 17.61 17.70
CA ARG A 422 -18.50 18.62 18.03
C ARG A 422 -18.73 19.26 19.38
N LYS A 423 -19.95 19.72 19.66
CA LYS A 423 -20.26 20.35 20.95
C LYS A 423 -20.03 19.37 22.10
N ALA A 424 -20.49 18.13 21.97
CA ALA A 424 -20.28 17.10 22.99
C ALA A 424 -18.79 16.73 23.18
N LEU A 425 -18.00 16.74 22.10
CA LEU A 425 -16.55 16.53 22.14
C LEU A 425 -15.86 17.68 22.88
N PHE A 426 -16.09 18.92 22.46
CA PHE A 426 -15.46 20.10 23.07
C PHE A 426 -15.93 20.34 24.50
N SER A 427 -17.19 20.07 24.84
CA SER A 427 -17.66 20.15 26.23
C SER A 427 -16.98 19.12 27.12
N SER A 428 -16.74 17.90 26.61
CA SER A 428 -16.04 16.86 27.36
C SER A 428 -14.58 17.24 27.62
N PHE A 429 -13.90 17.83 26.64
CA PHE A 429 -12.53 18.34 26.82
C PHE A 429 -12.44 19.54 27.77
N MET A 430 -13.40 20.47 27.71
CA MET A 430 -13.45 21.61 28.63
C MET A 430 -13.70 21.13 30.07
N ASN A 431 -14.63 20.21 30.27
CA ASN A 431 -14.91 19.64 31.59
C ASN A 431 -13.72 18.82 32.12
N ALA A 432 -13.02 18.06 31.27
CA ALA A 432 -11.82 17.33 31.67
C ALA A 432 -10.67 18.26 32.08
N LYS A 433 -10.48 19.40 31.39
CA LYS A 433 -9.50 20.43 31.80
C LYS A 433 -9.85 21.07 33.14
N VAL A 434 -11.14 21.34 33.38
CA VAL A 434 -11.62 21.90 34.65
C VAL A 434 -11.45 20.88 35.78
N GLN A 435 -11.86 19.62 35.57
CA GLN A 435 -11.68 18.54 36.55
C GLN A 435 -10.21 18.29 36.86
N ARG A 436 -9.31 18.34 35.87
CA ARG A 436 -7.87 18.21 36.08
C ARG A 436 -7.29 19.38 36.89
N LYS A 437 -7.76 20.62 36.66
CA LYS A 437 -7.39 21.77 37.50
C LYS A 437 -7.84 21.60 38.95
N VAL A 438 -9.07 21.14 39.16
CA VAL A 438 -9.62 20.89 40.50
C VAL A 438 -8.86 19.75 41.19
N ALA A 439 -8.54 18.67 40.49
CA ALA A 439 -7.75 17.56 41.02
C ALA A 439 -6.33 17.99 41.42
N ILE A 440 -5.67 18.85 40.62
CA ILE A 440 -4.35 19.41 40.96
C ILE A 440 -4.44 20.31 42.20
N GLN A 441 -5.47 21.17 42.28
CA GLN A 441 -5.69 22.01 43.47
C GLN A 441 -5.94 21.16 44.72
N LEU A 442 -6.77 20.11 44.63
CA LEU A 442 -7.01 19.19 45.73
C LEU A 442 -5.74 18.46 46.13
N SER A 443 -4.93 17.99 45.17
CA SER A 443 -3.64 17.33 45.48
C SER A 443 -2.65 18.25 46.21
N TYR A 444 -2.65 19.56 45.90
CA TYR A 444 -1.84 20.55 46.61
C TYR A 444 -2.35 20.84 48.04
N VAL A 445 -3.66 20.78 48.25
CA VAL A 445 -4.27 20.95 49.58
C VAL A 445 -4.00 19.73 50.45
N PHE A 446 -4.03 18.52 49.89
CA PHE A 446 -3.75 17.28 50.62
C PHE A 446 -2.25 16.98 50.79
N SER A 447 -1.34 17.68 50.10
CA SER A 447 0.11 17.54 50.28
C SER A 447 0.73 18.55 51.26
N ASN A 448 -0.04 19.56 51.69
CA ASN A 448 0.38 20.61 52.62
C ASN A 448 -0.25 20.48 54.02
N HIS A 449 -0.90 19.34 54.28
CA HIS A 449 -1.32 18.85 55.58
C HIS A 449 -0.63 17.51 55.82
#